data_AF-A0A8S3SHY4-F1
#
_entry.id   AF-A0A8S3SHY4-F1
#
_cell.length_a   1.000
_cell.length_b   1.000
_cell.length_c   1.000
_cell.angle_alpha   90.00
_cell.angle_beta   90.00
_cell.angle_gamma   90.00
#
_symmetry.space_group_name_H-M   'P 1'
#
loop_
_entity.id
_entity.type
_entity.pdbx_description
1 polymer ?
#
loop_
_entity_poly.entity_id
_entity_poly.type
_entity_poly.pdbx_seq_one_letter_code
_entity_poly.pdbx_strand_id
1 'polypeptide(L)'
;MDNEGFISLQAAADADVLIATTAVRYASCYPTVVVGEDTDVLILLLFHAEENSKPLVFQSDKIRKSKVWDIKKTKELLGNEIVYLLPFIHAITGCDTTSRLYGIGKKEGLKRLRENAIFRELASVFLKQDATLDDVIQSGQSALVILYGGETGESLDQLRYRQFNHKVLTNSLSCVHVQSLPPTSEAASQHCKRAYYQIQEWKNDSVHISERY
;
A
#
# COMPACT_ATOMS: atom_id res chain seq x y z
N MET A 1 -14.20 -15.99 24.55
CA MET A 1 -15.50 -15.35 24.21
C MET A 1 -16.46 -16.40 23.66
N ASP A 2 -16.32 -17.67 24.04
CA ASP A 2 -16.89 -18.77 23.26
C ASP A 2 -18.33 -19.12 23.66
N ASN A 3 -18.97 -18.25 24.47
CA ASN A 3 -20.27 -18.51 25.09
C ASN A 3 -21.41 -17.58 24.62
N GLU A 4 -21.19 -16.74 23.59
CA GLU A 4 -22.23 -15.78 23.12
C GLU A 4 -22.57 -15.90 21.62
N GLY A 5 -22.25 -17.02 20.96
CA GLY A 5 -22.60 -17.24 19.55
C GLY A 5 -21.72 -16.47 18.55
N PHE A 6 -20.61 -15.91 19.00
CA PHE A 6 -19.59 -15.30 18.15
C PHE A 6 -18.60 -16.33 17.65
N ILE A 7 -18.16 -16.18 16.40
CA ILE A 7 -17.05 -16.94 15.83
C ILE A 7 -15.80 -16.08 15.94
N SER A 8 -14.75 -16.60 16.58
CA SER A 8 -13.43 -15.97 16.62
C SER A 8 -12.47 -16.75 15.73
N LEU A 9 -11.70 -16.03 14.92
CA LEU A 9 -10.61 -16.57 14.12
C LEU A 9 -9.29 -16.00 14.65
N GLN A 10 -8.22 -16.81 14.61
CA GLN A 10 -6.90 -16.44 15.08
C GLN A 10 -5.94 -16.37 13.90
N ALA A 11 -5.25 -15.23 13.74
CA ALA A 11 -4.18 -15.08 12.77
C ALA A 11 -2.85 -15.53 13.40
N ALA A 12 -1.98 -16.14 12.60
CA ALA A 12 -0.63 -16.53 13.05
C ALA A 12 0.32 -15.32 13.17
N ALA A 13 0.02 -14.26 12.42
CA ALA A 13 0.75 -13.00 12.40
C ALA A 13 -0.26 -11.85 12.48
N ASP A 14 -0.12 -10.86 11.62
CA ASP A 14 -1.06 -9.75 11.54
C ASP A 14 -2.47 -10.20 11.09
N ALA A 15 -3.50 -9.57 11.66
CA ALA A 15 -4.89 -10.00 11.49
C ALA A 15 -5.56 -9.40 10.25
N ASP A 16 -4.99 -8.37 9.63
CA ASP A 16 -5.68 -7.57 8.60
C ASP A 16 -6.05 -8.40 7.37
N VAL A 17 -5.13 -9.28 6.94
CA VAL A 17 -5.37 -10.15 5.79
C VAL A 17 -6.45 -11.17 6.11
N LEU A 18 -6.43 -11.76 7.30
CA LEU A 18 -7.46 -12.70 7.74
C LEU A 18 -8.83 -12.03 7.81
N ILE A 19 -8.91 -10.80 8.34
CA ILE A 19 -10.15 -10.02 8.41
C ILE A 19 -10.68 -9.74 6.99
N ALA A 20 -9.85 -9.20 6.11
CA ALA A 20 -10.25 -8.82 4.76
C ALA A 20 -10.66 -10.04 3.92
N THR A 21 -9.86 -11.10 3.91
CA THR A 21 -10.16 -12.32 3.14
C THR A 21 -11.40 -13.05 3.67
N THR A 22 -11.58 -13.10 5.00
CA THR A 22 -12.81 -13.64 5.60
C THR A 22 -14.03 -12.86 5.14
N ALA A 23 -13.97 -11.52 5.20
CA ALA A 23 -15.08 -10.68 4.76
C ALA A 23 -15.40 -10.84 3.27
N VAL A 24 -14.37 -10.93 2.40
CA VAL A 24 -14.55 -11.21 0.97
C VAL A 24 -15.20 -12.57 0.76
N ARG A 25 -14.78 -13.60 1.50
CA ARG A 25 -15.39 -14.94 1.43
C ARG A 25 -16.86 -14.91 1.85
N TYR A 26 -17.20 -14.26 2.96
CA TYR A 26 -18.61 -14.12 3.36
C TYR A 26 -19.43 -13.32 2.34
N ALA A 27 -18.82 -12.29 1.74
CA ALA A 27 -19.44 -11.49 0.69
C ALA A 27 -19.78 -12.28 -0.58
N SER A 28 -19.22 -13.48 -0.79
CA SER A 28 -19.67 -14.36 -1.89
C SER A 28 -21.11 -14.85 -1.72
N CYS A 29 -21.58 -15.00 -0.47
CA CYS A 29 -22.91 -15.54 -0.16
C CYS A 29 -23.84 -14.51 0.50
N TYR A 30 -23.30 -13.61 1.31
CA TYR A 30 -24.09 -12.73 2.18
C TYR A 30 -23.63 -11.26 2.09
N PRO A 31 -24.55 -10.28 2.18
CA PRO A 31 -24.15 -8.89 2.44
C PRO A 31 -23.29 -8.82 3.71
N THR A 32 -22.11 -8.23 3.61
CA THR A 32 -21.08 -8.25 4.66
C THR A 32 -20.64 -6.84 5.02
N VAL A 33 -20.54 -6.54 6.31
CA VAL A 33 -20.01 -5.28 6.85
C VAL A 33 -18.78 -5.59 7.66
N VAL A 34 -17.67 -4.92 7.34
CA VAL A 34 -16.44 -4.94 8.11
C VAL A 34 -16.38 -3.63 8.90
N VAL A 35 -16.25 -3.73 10.21
CA VAL A 35 -16.16 -2.56 11.09
C VAL A 35 -14.72 -2.38 11.53
N GLY A 36 -14.14 -1.20 11.28
CA GLY A 36 -12.77 -0.90 11.67
C GLY A 36 -12.31 0.49 11.24
N GLU A 37 -11.12 0.87 11.69
CA GLU A 37 -10.47 2.15 11.37
C GLU A 37 -9.21 1.98 10.52
N ASP A 38 -8.75 0.74 10.36
CA ASP A 38 -7.48 0.47 9.71
C ASP A 38 -7.54 0.68 8.20
N THR A 39 -6.54 1.39 7.67
CA THR A 39 -6.40 1.59 6.24
C THR A 39 -5.90 0.31 5.56
N ASP A 40 -5.13 -0.51 6.25
CA ASP A 40 -4.58 -1.77 5.76
C ASP A 40 -5.72 -2.70 5.36
N VAL A 41 -6.73 -2.86 6.23
CA VAL A 41 -7.97 -3.60 5.94
C VAL A 41 -8.73 -3.02 4.75
N LEU A 42 -8.89 -1.69 4.63
CA LEU A 42 -9.57 -1.09 3.48
C LEU A 42 -8.84 -1.40 2.15
N ILE A 43 -7.52 -1.27 2.13
CA ILE A 43 -6.70 -1.57 0.95
C ILE A 43 -6.83 -3.05 0.57
N LEU A 44 -6.80 -3.95 1.56
CA LEU A 44 -6.96 -5.39 1.35
C LEU A 44 -8.35 -5.77 0.85
N LEU A 45 -9.41 -5.16 1.38
CA LEU A 45 -10.78 -5.35 0.88
C LEU A 45 -10.90 -4.90 -0.58
N LEU A 46 -10.34 -3.74 -0.93
CA LEU A 46 -10.33 -3.26 -2.32
C LEU A 46 -9.55 -4.21 -3.23
N PHE A 47 -8.41 -4.71 -2.78
CA PHE A 47 -7.56 -5.62 -3.55
C PHE A 47 -8.24 -6.97 -3.80
N HIS A 48 -8.79 -7.60 -2.75
CA HIS A 48 -9.31 -8.97 -2.79
C HIS A 48 -10.78 -9.09 -3.22
N ALA A 49 -11.60 -8.04 -3.10
CA ALA A 49 -13.02 -8.15 -3.40
C ALA A 49 -13.30 -8.54 -4.87
N GLU A 50 -14.20 -9.51 -5.05
CA GLU A 50 -14.61 -10.00 -6.37
C GLU A 50 -15.69 -9.10 -6.99
N GLU A 51 -15.72 -8.99 -8.33
CA GLU A 51 -16.70 -8.14 -9.04
C GLU A 51 -18.17 -8.56 -8.82
N ASN A 52 -18.37 -9.87 -8.59
CA ASN A 52 -19.68 -10.51 -8.45
C ASN A 52 -20.10 -10.73 -6.99
N SER A 53 -19.38 -10.16 -6.01
CA SER A 53 -19.74 -10.30 -4.60
C SER A 53 -21.10 -9.67 -4.30
N LYS A 54 -21.75 -10.16 -3.23
CA LYS A 54 -22.81 -9.42 -2.53
C LYS A 54 -22.24 -8.10 -1.96
N PRO A 55 -23.09 -7.17 -1.50
CA PRO A 55 -22.62 -5.91 -0.93
C PRO A 55 -21.58 -6.13 0.17
N LEU A 56 -20.42 -5.51 0.00
CA LEU A 56 -19.32 -5.51 0.95
C LEU A 56 -19.01 -4.05 1.32
N VAL A 57 -19.11 -3.75 2.61
CA VAL A 57 -18.96 -2.38 3.13
C VAL A 57 -17.91 -2.37 4.23
N PHE A 58 -16.98 -1.43 4.15
CA PHE A 58 -16.11 -1.09 5.27
C PHE A 58 -16.67 0.13 6.00
N GLN A 59 -16.82 0.05 7.31
CA GLN A 59 -17.46 1.06 8.13
C GLN A 59 -16.61 1.40 9.34
N SER A 60 -16.44 2.70 9.58
CA SER A 60 -15.85 3.25 10.80
C SER A 60 -16.66 2.87 12.05
N ASP A 61 -15.96 2.50 13.12
CA ASP A 61 -16.56 2.19 14.42
C ASP A 61 -16.95 3.46 15.22
N LYS A 62 -16.53 4.63 14.73
CA LYS A 62 -16.78 5.92 15.37
C LYS A 62 -18.22 6.38 15.19
N ILE A 63 -18.88 6.62 16.32
CA ILE A 63 -20.25 7.12 16.41
C ILE A 63 -20.40 8.51 15.76
N ARG A 64 -19.36 9.35 15.80
CA ARG A 64 -19.35 10.70 15.21
C ARG A 64 -18.41 10.70 13.99
N LYS A 65 -18.94 11.07 12.81
CA LYS A 65 -18.26 11.04 11.50
C LYS A 65 -17.97 9.63 10.99
N SER A 66 -18.97 8.75 11.03
CA SER A 66 -18.85 7.41 10.45
C SER A 66 -18.54 7.52 8.96
N LYS A 67 -17.33 7.12 8.59
CA LYS A 67 -16.97 6.92 7.20
C LYS A 67 -17.45 5.54 6.79
N VAL A 68 -18.03 5.46 5.60
CA VAL A 68 -18.54 4.22 5.01
C VAL A 68 -17.98 4.14 3.61
N TRP A 69 -17.34 3.01 3.31
CA TRP A 69 -16.80 2.70 2.00
C TRP A 69 -17.54 1.49 1.44
N ASP A 70 -18.34 1.75 0.40
CA ASP A 70 -18.86 0.70 -0.45
C ASP A 70 -17.70 0.20 -1.32
N ILE A 71 -17.25 -1.02 -1.07
CA ILE A 71 -16.04 -1.57 -1.70
C ILE A 71 -16.22 -1.66 -3.21
N LYS A 72 -17.39 -2.10 -3.68
CA LYS A 72 -17.69 -2.22 -5.11
C LYS A 72 -17.68 -0.86 -5.80
N LYS A 73 -18.43 0.12 -5.28
CA LYS A 73 -18.45 1.48 -5.85
C LYS A 73 -17.07 2.14 -5.82
N THR A 74 -16.29 1.88 -4.77
CA THR A 74 -14.93 2.41 -4.66
C THR A 74 -14.01 1.81 -5.72
N LYS A 75 -14.10 0.49 -5.99
CA LYS A 75 -13.36 -0.16 -7.08
C LYS A 75 -13.76 0.40 -8.44
N GLU A 76 -15.06 0.57 -8.71
CA GLU A 76 -15.58 1.15 -9.95
C GLU A 76 -15.05 2.57 -10.19
N LEU A 77 -14.98 3.40 -9.13
CA LEU A 77 -14.44 4.77 -9.21
C LEU A 77 -12.93 4.80 -9.46
N LEU A 78 -12.17 3.87 -8.87
CA LEU A 78 -10.72 3.83 -8.98
C LEU A 78 -10.24 3.18 -10.28
N GLY A 79 -10.98 2.20 -10.78
CA GLY A 79 -10.60 1.34 -11.91
C GLY A 79 -9.67 0.19 -11.50
N ASN A 80 -9.78 -0.91 -12.24
CA ASN A 80 -9.13 -2.19 -11.91
C ASN A 80 -7.61 -2.10 -11.81
N GLU A 81 -6.95 -1.35 -12.71
CA GLU A 81 -5.49 -1.17 -12.69
C GLU A 81 -5.03 -0.46 -11.41
N ILE A 82 -5.70 0.61 -11.00
CA ILE A 82 -5.33 1.37 -9.80
C ILE A 82 -5.55 0.53 -8.56
N VAL A 83 -6.69 -0.15 -8.46
CA VAL A 83 -7.01 -1.07 -7.35
C VAL A 83 -5.95 -2.16 -7.21
N TYR A 84 -5.53 -2.76 -8.32
CA TYR A 84 -4.49 -3.79 -8.33
C TYR A 84 -3.13 -3.26 -7.81
N LEU A 85 -2.82 -1.98 -8.03
CA LEU A 85 -1.57 -1.34 -7.62
C LEU A 85 -1.64 -0.65 -6.24
N LEU A 86 -2.80 -0.62 -5.58
CA LEU A 86 -2.95 -0.02 -4.24
C LEU A 86 -2.02 -0.62 -3.18
N PRO A 87 -1.81 -1.96 -3.11
CA PRO A 87 -0.87 -2.54 -2.14
C PRO A 87 0.54 -1.96 -2.26
N PHE A 88 1.00 -1.69 -3.49
CA PHE A 88 2.30 -1.05 -3.71
C PHE A 88 2.35 0.35 -3.07
N ILE A 89 1.35 1.19 -3.31
CA ILE A 89 1.31 2.55 -2.72
C ILE A 89 1.25 2.51 -1.21
N HIS A 90 0.43 1.60 -0.69
CA HIS A 90 0.26 1.41 0.73
C HIS A 90 1.60 1.04 1.41
N ALA A 91 2.29 0.03 0.89
CA ALA A 91 3.59 -0.41 1.41
C ALA A 91 4.73 0.58 1.16
N ILE A 92 4.87 1.15 -0.05
CA ILE A 92 6.02 2.01 -0.38
C ILE A 92 5.95 3.37 0.31
N THR A 93 4.74 3.90 0.57
CA THR A 93 4.58 5.18 1.27
C THR A 93 4.50 5.04 2.79
N GLY A 94 4.47 3.79 3.29
CA GLY A 94 4.44 3.43 4.71
C GLY A 94 3.11 2.80 5.14
N CYS A 95 3.19 1.59 5.69
CA CYS A 95 2.15 0.88 6.43
C CYS A 95 2.68 0.48 7.81
N ASP A 96 2.03 -0.45 8.51
CA ASP A 96 2.46 -0.86 9.86
C ASP A 96 3.84 -1.52 9.90
N THR A 97 4.26 -2.16 8.80
CA THR A 97 5.54 -2.89 8.72
C THR A 97 6.62 -2.16 7.93
N THR A 98 6.30 -1.04 7.28
CA THR A 98 7.23 -0.25 6.46
C THR A 98 7.29 1.21 6.92
N SER A 99 8.47 1.82 6.81
CA SER A 99 8.62 3.21 7.26
C SER A 99 7.87 4.18 6.36
N ARG A 100 7.32 5.24 6.96
CA ARG A 100 6.74 6.36 6.21
C ARG A 100 7.83 7.22 5.56
N LEU A 101 7.60 7.62 4.31
CA LEU A 101 8.40 8.61 3.62
C LEU A 101 8.06 10.03 4.11
N TYR A 102 9.03 10.79 4.59
CA TYR A 102 8.78 12.15 5.08
C TYR A 102 8.27 13.07 3.96
N GLY A 103 7.18 13.78 4.21
CA GLY A 103 6.56 14.69 3.23
C GLY A 103 5.79 14.00 2.10
N ILE A 104 5.83 12.67 2.01
CA ILE A 104 5.14 11.89 0.98
C ILE A 104 4.13 10.97 1.68
N GLY A 105 2.90 10.96 1.18
CA GLY A 105 1.84 10.14 1.74
C GLY A 105 1.09 9.39 0.66
N LYS A 106 0.22 8.47 1.10
CA LYS A 106 -0.66 7.65 0.25
C LYS A 106 -1.42 8.46 -0.80
N LYS A 107 -1.87 9.68 -0.44
CA LYS A 107 -2.53 10.61 -1.38
C LYS A 107 -1.63 10.99 -2.56
N GLU A 108 -0.36 11.30 -2.30
CA GLU A 108 0.59 11.64 -3.36
C GLU A 108 0.92 10.40 -4.20
N GLY A 109 1.12 9.24 -3.57
CA GLY A 109 1.32 7.99 -4.30
C GLY A 109 0.15 7.62 -5.22
N LEU A 110 -1.10 7.76 -4.72
CA LEU A 110 -2.31 7.53 -5.53
C LEU A 110 -2.43 8.54 -6.68
N LYS A 111 -2.07 9.80 -6.45
CA LYS A 111 -2.01 10.81 -7.51
C LYS A 111 -1.02 10.37 -8.60
N ARG A 112 0.18 9.92 -8.22
CA ARG A 112 1.18 9.43 -9.19
C ARG A 112 0.72 8.19 -9.95
N LEU A 113 0.03 7.24 -9.31
CA LEU A 113 -0.56 6.10 -10.04
C LEU A 113 -1.52 6.55 -11.14
N ARG A 114 -2.33 7.59 -10.90
CA ARG A 114 -3.28 8.08 -11.91
C ARG A 114 -2.59 8.78 -13.07
N GLU A 115 -1.55 9.56 -12.79
CA GLU A 115 -0.97 10.50 -13.75
C GLU A 115 0.23 9.94 -14.52
N ASN A 116 0.93 8.93 -14.00
CA ASN A 116 2.22 8.50 -14.54
C ASN A 116 2.25 6.99 -14.88
N ALA A 117 2.33 6.67 -16.18
CA ALA A 117 2.37 5.30 -16.68
C ALA A 117 3.64 4.54 -16.26
N ILE A 118 4.80 5.18 -16.31
CA ILE A 118 6.07 4.58 -15.87
C ILE A 118 5.98 4.19 -14.39
N PHE A 119 5.38 5.05 -13.56
CA PHE A 119 5.17 4.74 -12.15
C PHE A 119 4.27 3.52 -11.93
N ARG A 120 3.28 3.29 -12.80
CA ARG A 120 2.45 2.06 -12.78
C ARG A 120 3.23 0.83 -13.19
N GLU A 121 4.08 0.94 -14.23
CA GLU A 121 4.95 -0.15 -14.66
C GLU A 121 5.91 -0.57 -13.53
N LEU A 122 6.56 0.40 -12.89
CA LEU A 122 7.45 0.17 -11.74
C LEU A 122 6.69 -0.46 -10.56
N ALA A 123 5.48 0.04 -10.26
CA ALA A 123 4.62 -0.53 -9.23
C ALA A 123 4.27 -2.00 -9.52
N SER A 124 4.00 -2.35 -10.78
CA SER A 124 3.61 -3.70 -11.18
C SER A 124 4.67 -4.76 -10.86
N VAL A 125 5.95 -4.39 -10.85
CA VAL A 125 7.05 -5.29 -10.48
C VAL A 125 6.90 -5.81 -9.06
N PHE A 126 6.43 -4.98 -8.13
CA PHE A 126 6.22 -5.37 -6.75
C PHE A 126 5.08 -6.38 -6.56
N LEU A 127 4.20 -6.51 -7.54
CA LEU A 127 3.08 -7.45 -7.50
C LEU A 127 3.44 -8.80 -8.14
N LYS A 128 4.61 -8.95 -8.77
CA LYS A 128 5.06 -10.21 -9.38
C LYS A 128 5.68 -11.13 -8.32
N GLN A 129 5.27 -12.39 -8.26
CA GLN A 129 5.83 -13.39 -7.32
C GLN A 129 7.23 -13.85 -7.73
N ASP A 130 7.56 -13.75 -9.01
CA ASP A 130 8.82 -14.17 -9.61
C ASP A 130 9.80 -13.00 -9.85
N ALA A 131 9.49 -11.81 -9.36
CA ALA A 131 10.41 -10.67 -9.44
C ALA A 131 11.68 -10.95 -8.64
N THR A 132 12.83 -10.65 -9.25
CA THR A 132 14.10 -10.72 -8.52
C THR A 132 14.21 -9.56 -7.55
N LEU A 133 15.02 -9.71 -6.49
CA LEU A 133 15.29 -8.60 -5.58
C LEU A 133 15.95 -7.41 -6.29
N ASP A 134 16.74 -7.66 -7.34
CA ASP A 134 17.36 -6.59 -8.12
C ASP A 134 16.32 -5.80 -8.93
N ASP A 135 15.35 -6.49 -9.56
CA ASP A 135 14.23 -5.82 -10.25
C ASP A 135 13.40 -4.98 -9.28
N VAL A 136 13.14 -5.50 -8.08
CA VAL A 136 12.40 -4.81 -7.02
C VAL A 136 13.17 -3.57 -6.55
N ILE A 137 14.47 -3.68 -6.31
CA ILE A 137 15.30 -2.56 -5.88
C ILE A 137 15.36 -1.50 -6.97
N GLN A 138 15.67 -1.88 -8.21
CA GLN A 138 15.77 -0.95 -9.32
C GLN A 138 14.45 -0.24 -9.54
N SER A 139 13.34 -0.98 -9.61
CA SER A 139 12.01 -0.42 -9.84
C SER A 139 11.58 0.48 -8.69
N GLY A 140 11.86 0.07 -7.45
CA GLY A 140 11.54 0.81 -6.25
C GLY A 140 12.32 2.11 -6.14
N GLN A 141 13.62 2.11 -6.44
CA GLN A 141 14.43 3.32 -6.45
C GLN A 141 13.94 4.30 -7.53
N SER A 142 13.66 3.84 -8.74
CA SER A 142 13.07 4.68 -9.79
C SER A 142 11.70 5.24 -9.40
N ALA A 143 10.87 4.44 -8.72
CA ALA A 143 9.58 4.90 -8.21
C ALA A 143 9.75 5.99 -7.15
N LEU A 144 10.74 5.85 -6.25
CA LEU A 144 11.08 6.86 -5.26
C LEU A 144 11.62 8.15 -5.90
N VAL A 145 12.45 8.06 -6.95
CA VAL A 145 12.88 9.24 -7.73
C VAL A 145 11.66 10.01 -8.23
N ILE A 146 10.68 9.32 -8.83
CA ILE A 146 9.43 9.96 -9.28
C ILE A 146 8.69 10.62 -8.12
N LEU A 147 8.52 9.92 -6.99
CA LEU A 147 7.80 10.42 -5.81
C LEU A 147 8.46 11.67 -5.20
N TYR A 148 9.79 11.72 -5.20
CA TYR A 148 10.56 12.87 -4.72
C TYR A 148 10.77 13.98 -5.76
N GLY A 149 10.16 13.87 -6.94
CA GLY A 149 10.23 14.89 -8.00
C GLY A 149 11.58 14.94 -8.71
N GLY A 150 12.24 13.79 -8.84
CA GLY A 150 13.44 13.64 -9.63
C GLY A 150 13.19 13.62 -11.13
N GLU A 151 14.27 13.78 -11.87
CA GLU A 151 14.30 13.85 -13.32
C GLU A 151 14.39 12.44 -13.95
N THR A 152 14.00 12.30 -15.22
CA THR A 152 14.10 11.04 -15.94
C THR A 152 15.56 10.60 -16.05
N GLY A 153 15.87 9.37 -15.60
CA GLY A 153 17.23 8.83 -15.61
C GLY A 153 18.10 9.27 -14.43
N GLU A 154 17.58 10.10 -13.53
CA GLU A 154 18.27 10.50 -12.30
C GLU A 154 18.26 9.35 -11.28
N SER A 155 19.41 9.09 -10.66
CA SER A 155 19.51 8.15 -9.52
C SER A 155 19.06 8.81 -8.22
N LEU A 156 18.70 8.01 -7.21
CA LEU A 156 18.34 8.55 -5.89
C LEU A 156 19.47 9.37 -5.25
N ASP A 157 20.72 8.94 -5.38
CA ASP A 157 21.85 9.67 -4.80
C ASP A 157 22.11 10.99 -5.52
N GLN A 158 21.95 11.03 -6.86
CA GLN A 158 22.00 12.29 -7.63
C GLN A 158 20.87 13.24 -7.20
N LEU A 159 19.64 12.73 -7.10
CA LEU A 159 18.48 13.49 -6.64
C LEU A 159 18.70 14.04 -5.22
N ARG A 160 19.19 13.19 -4.32
CA ARG A 160 19.48 13.56 -2.93
C ARG A 160 20.53 14.65 -2.86
N TYR A 161 21.62 14.52 -3.62
CA TYR A 161 22.68 15.52 -3.69
C TYR A 161 22.19 16.85 -4.25
N ARG A 162 21.43 16.82 -5.36
CA ARG A 162 20.83 18.00 -5.99
C ARG A 162 19.89 18.74 -5.03
N GLN A 163 19.00 18.02 -4.35
CA GLN A 163 18.09 18.61 -3.36
C GLN A 163 18.82 19.15 -2.13
N PHE A 164 19.88 18.48 -1.69
CA PHE A 164 20.73 18.97 -0.60
C PHE A 164 21.36 20.32 -0.97
N ASN A 165 22.04 20.40 -2.11
CA ASN A 165 22.66 21.64 -2.58
C ASN A 165 21.63 22.76 -2.74
N HIS A 166 20.48 22.46 -3.34
CA HIS A 166 19.41 23.45 -3.47
C HIS A 166 18.97 24.00 -2.10
N LYS A 167 18.81 23.14 -1.08
CA LYS A 167 18.42 23.57 0.27
C LYS A 167 19.51 24.38 0.97
N VAL A 168 20.78 24.00 0.82
CA VAL A 168 21.92 24.75 1.36
C VAL A 168 21.98 26.17 0.76
N LEU A 169 21.78 26.28 -0.56
CA LEU A 169 21.82 27.57 -1.26
C LEU A 169 20.61 28.47 -0.97
N THR A 170 19.42 27.88 -0.83
CA THR A 170 18.17 28.65 -0.65
C THR A 170 17.84 28.96 0.80
N ASN A 171 18.39 28.22 1.76
CA ASN A 171 18.03 28.35 3.18
C ASN A 171 19.28 28.42 4.08
N SER A 172 20.20 29.33 3.74
CA SER A 172 21.53 29.48 4.33
C SER A 172 21.57 29.74 5.85
N LEU A 173 20.44 30.12 6.44
CA LEU A 173 20.32 30.42 7.88
C LEU A 173 19.87 29.20 8.71
N SER A 174 19.51 28.08 8.09
CA SER A 174 18.99 26.90 8.79
C SER A 174 19.71 25.62 8.39
N CYS A 175 19.86 24.70 9.36
CA CYS A 175 20.43 23.38 9.09
C CYS A 175 19.50 22.59 8.16
N VAL A 176 20.07 21.87 7.19
CA VAL A 176 19.31 20.98 6.33
C VAL A 176 18.81 19.79 7.13
N HIS A 177 17.49 19.72 7.32
CA HIS A 177 16.84 18.57 7.92
C HIS A 177 16.93 17.34 7.00
N VAL A 178 17.74 16.35 7.40
CA VAL A 178 18.06 15.16 6.60
C VAL A 178 16.85 14.32 6.21
N GLN A 179 15.79 14.31 7.03
CA GLN A 179 14.54 13.63 6.74
C GLN A 179 13.78 14.27 5.57
N SER A 180 14.05 15.54 5.25
CA SER A 180 13.41 16.26 4.15
C SER A 180 14.07 16.00 2.78
N LEU A 181 15.04 15.10 2.73
CA LEU A 181 15.74 14.67 1.51
C LEU A 181 15.25 13.26 1.11
N PRO A 182 15.33 12.88 -0.18
CA PRO A 182 15.13 11.50 -0.62
C PRO A 182 16.06 10.54 0.14
N PRO A 183 15.66 9.29 0.43
CA PRO A 183 16.55 8.33 1.09
C PRO A 183 17.83 8.08 0.29
N THR A 184 18.89 7.60 0.95
CA THR A 184 20.07 7.08 0.24
C THR A 184 19.67 5.81 -0.53
N SER A 185 20.43 5.46 -1.58
CA SER A 185 20.17 4.24 -2.35
C SER A 185 20.13 2.99 -1.46
N GLU A 186 21.02 2.87 -0.47
CA GLU A 186 21.03 1.74 0.48
C GLU A 186 19.78 1.67 1.35
N ALA A 187 19.36 2.81 1.94
CA ALA A 187 18.15 2.85 2.76
C ALA A 187 16.90 2.56 1.91
N ALA A 188 16.86 3.10 0.69
CA ALA A 188 15.80 2.84 -0.27
C ALA A 188 15.73 1.35 -0.64
N SER A 189 16.86 0.70 -0.90
CA SER A 189 16.92 -0.74 -1.22
C SER A 189 16.31 -1.59 -0.11
N GLN A 190 16.63 -1.31 1.16
CA GLN A 190 16.05 -2.04 2.29
C GLN A 190 14.55 -1.77 2.45
N HIS A 191 14.12 -0.52 2.27
CA HIS A 191 12.70 -0.16 2.29
C HIS A 191 11.91 -0.86 1.17
N CYS A 192 12.45 -0.91 -0.05
CA CYS A 192 11.84 -1.59 -1.19
C CYS A 192 11.70 -3.10 -0.93
N LYS A 193 12.73 -3.74 -0.35
CA LYS A 193 12.65 -5.15 0.04
C LYS A 193 11.51 -5.40 1.03
N ARG A 194 11.42 -4.59 2.10
CA ARG A 194 10.34 -4.70 3.10
C ARG A 194 8.96 -4.50 2.48
N ALA A 195 8.81 -3.49 1.64
CA ALA A 195 7.56 -3.23 0.93
C ALA A 195 7.18 -4.41 0.02
N TYR A 196 8.12 -4.98 -0.71
CA TYR A 196 7.89 -6.15 -1.55
C TYR A 196 7.44 -7.37 -0.73
N TYR A 197 8.15 -7.70 0.35
CA TYR A 197 7.76 -8.80 1.24
C TYR A 197 6.34 -8.60 1.78
N GLN A 198 6.02 -7.41 2.28
CA GLN A 198 4.68 -7.12 2.78
C GLN A 198 3.59 -7.31 1.72
N ILE A 199 3.85 -6.88 0.49
CA ILE A 199 2.91 -7.05 -0.63
C ILE A 199 2.73 -8.54 -0.96
N GLN A 200 3.80 -9.34 -0.93
CA GLN A 200 3.68 -10.78 -1.17
C GLN A 200 2.86 -11.47 -0.08
N GLU A 201 3.05 -11.12 1.19
CA GLU A 201 2.23 -11.64 2.31
C GLU A 201 0.74 -11.32 2.09
N TRP A 202 0.43 -10.06 1.78
CA TRP A 202 -0.95 -9.63 1.49
C TRP A 202 -1.59 -10.35 0.30
N LYS A 203 -0.80 -10.87 -0.65
CA LYS A 203 -1.27 -11.62 -1.82
C LYS A 203 -1.43 -13.12 -1.58
N ASN A 204 -0.59 -13.72 -0.74
CA ASN A 204 -0.47 -15.18 -0.66
C ASN A 204 -1.54 -15.83 0.24
N ASP A 205 -2.02 -15.13 1.26
CA ASP A 205 -3.02 -15.68 2.20
C ASP A 205 -4.43 -15.89 1.60
N SER A 206 -4.70 -15.34 0.43
CA SER A 206 -5.91 -15.68 -0.35
C SER A 206 -5.91 -17.10 -0.91
N VAL A 207 -4.74 -17.75 -1.05
CA VAL A 207 -4.61 -19.08 -1.68
C VAL A 207 -4.72 -20.22 -0.66
N HIS A 208 -4.33 -20.01 0.61
CA HIS A 208 -4.34 -21.08 1.62
C HIS A 208 -5.67 -21.28 2.36
N ILE A 209 -6.65 -20.38 2.17
CA ILE A 209 -7.95 -20.48 2.84
C ILE A 209 -9.00 -21.23 1.97
N SER A 210 -8.75 -21.41 0.68
CA SER A 210 -9.64 -22.15 -0.24
C SER A 210 -9.59 -23.68 -0.06
N GLU A 211 -8.56 -24.21 0.64
CA GLU A 211 -8.39 -25.65 0.87
C GLU A 211 -8.81 -26.11 2.28
N ARG A 212 -9.30 -25.20 3.12
CA ARG A 212 -9.88 -25.54 4.43
C ARG A 212 -11.35 -25.14 4.42
N TYR A 213 -12.19 -26.10 4.04
CA TYR A 213 -13.57 -26.40 4.51
C TYR A 213 -14.28 -27.19 3.42
#